data_AF-A0A1N7S4A5-F1
#
_entry.id   AF-A0A1N7S4A5-F1
#
_cell.length_a   1.000
_cell.length_b   1.000
_cell.length_c   1.000
_cell.angle_alpha   90.00
_cell.angle_beta   90.00
_cell.angle_gamma   90.00
#
_symmetry.space_group_name_H-M   'P 1'
#
loop_
_entity.id
_entity.type
_entity.pdbx_description
1 polymer ?
#
loop_
_entity_poly.entity_id
_entity_poly.type
_entity_poly.pdbx_seq_one_letter_code
_entity_poly.pdbx_strand_id
1 'polypeptide(L)'
;MTSEAKGMTAKERDLLREVVRLNGRVAKTAIDEYAAILRARMEENLSLIFDEDDERWAELVAHAKRVSHEADEKLKAIAKASGIPMENAPGFACAFINRGRYGIRERRDEVRRAGNAEIDARVKKARAQLERTLAAKHTELLAGSLTSDEAKAALASMPTPEQLLPPMEKHDIAGLLSGNPAALMLSAESVNEWDT
;
A
#
# COMPACT_ATOMS: atom_id res chain seq x y z
N MET A 1 6.20 -48.06 -36.48
CA MET A 1 7.21 -47.63 -35.50
C MET A 1 6.66 -46.42 -34.75
N THR A 2 5.91 -46.67 -33.69
CA THR A 2 5.43 -45.63 -32.77
C THR A 2 6.61 -45.20 -31.92
N SER A 3 7.14 -44.01 -32.19
CA SER A 3 8.06 -43.32 -31.30
C SER A 3 7.34 -43.11 -29.97
N GLU A 4 7.59 -43.97 -28.98
CA GLU A 4 7.21 -43.70 -27.59
C GLU A 4 7.78 -42.32 -27.24
N ALA A 5 6.89 -41.38 -26.92
CA ALA A 5 7.29 -40.08 -26.39
C ALA A 5 8.08 -40.35 -25.10
N LYS A 6 9.40 -40.23 -25.19
CA LYS A 6 10.30 -40.45 -24.06
C LYS A 6 9.97 -39.40 -23.00
N GLY A 7 9.22 -39.81 -21.98
CA GLY A 7 8.80 -38.93 -20.90
C GLY A 7 10.02 -38.28 -20.22
N MET A 8 9.84 -37.06 -19.73
CA MET A 8 10.87 -36.29 -19.04
C MET A 8 11.54 -37.12 -17.93
N THR A 9 12.87 -37.15 -17.92
CA THR A 9 13.67 -37.88 -16.94
C THR A 9 13.66 -37.19 -15.57
N ALA A 10 14.03 -37.91 -14.51
CA ALA A 10 14.15 -37.33 -13.17
C ALA A 10 15.16 -36.18 -13.13
N LYS A 11 16.31 -36.33 -13.80
CA LYS A 11 17.36 -35.31 -13.87
C LYS A 11 16.90 -34.03 -14.58
N GLU A 12 16.13 -34.16 -15.66
CA GLU A 12 15.54 -33.01 -16.36
C GLU A 12 14.53 -32.27 -15.46
N ARG A 13 13.70 -33.00 -14.70
CA ARG A 13 12.78 -32.39 -13.73
C ARG A 13 13.52 -31.61 -12.64
N ASP A 14 14.60 -32.17 -12.09
CA ASP A 14 15.37 -31.50 -11.04
C ASP A 14 16.02 -30.21 -11.54
N LEU A 15 16.59 -30.25 -12.75
CA LEU A 15 17.13 -29.05 -13.41
C LEU A 15 16.04 -28.02 -13.67
N LEU A 16 14.84 -28.43 -14.10
CA LEU A 16 13.71 -27.51 -14.30
C LEU A 16 13.26 -26.88 -12.98
N ARG A 17 13.20 -27.63 -11.88
CA ARG A 17 12.90 -27.08 -10.55
C ARG A 17 13.93 -26.04 -10.12
N GLU A 18 15.20 -26.27 -10.42
CA GLU A 18 16.27 -25.30 -10.16
C GLU A 18 16.07 -24.02 -10.98
N VAL A 19 15.81 -24.14 -12.27
CA VAL A 19 15.54 -23.00 -13.18
C VAL A 19 14.32 -22.21 -12.71
N VAL A 20 13.23 -22.88 -12.31
CA VAL A 20 12.04 -22.22 -11.76
C VAL A 20 12.40 -21.39 -10.51
N ARG A 21 13.21 -21.94 -9.59
CA ARG A 21 13.69 -21.19 -8.41
C ARG A 21 14.60 -20.02 -8.76
N LEU A 22 15.46 -20.16 -9.76
CA LEU A 22 16.34 -19.08 -10.23
C LEU A 22 15.52 -17.95 -10.85
N ASN A 23 14.59 -18.28 -11.74
CA ASN A 23 13.68 -17.33 -12.36
C ASN A 23 12.83 -16.60 -11.31
N GLY A 24 12.35 -17.32 -10.29
CA GLY A 24 11.63 -16.71 -9.17
C GLY A 24 12.47 -15.69 -8.39
N ARG A 25 13.76 -15.98 -8.16
CA ARG A 25 14.68 -15.03 -7.51
C ARG A 25 14.90 -13.79 -8.37
N VAL A 26 15.20 -13.97 -9.66
CA VAL A 26 15.39 -12.85 -10.61
C VAL A 26 14.13 -11.99 -10.72
N ALA A 27 12.96 -12.59 -10.83
CA ALA A 27 11.70 -11.87 -10.94
C ALA A 27 11.38 -11.04 -9.67
N LYS A 28 11.71 -11.55 -8.47
CA LYS A 28 11.58 -10.76 -7.23
C LYS A 28 12.48 -9.52 -7.24
N THR A 29 13.75 -9.67 -7.64
CA THR A 29 14.66 -8.54 -7.78
C THR A 29 14.15 -7.53 -8.81
N ALA A 30 13.67 -8.00 -9.96
CA ALA A 30 13.11 -7.14 -10.99
C ALA A 30 11.84 -6.36 -10.52
N ILE A 31 10.99 -6.99 -9.68
CA ILE A 31 9.86 -6.30 -9.05
C ILE A 31 10.34 -5.12 -8.19
N ASP A 32 11.43 -5.31 -7.43
CA ASP A 32 11.96 -4.28 -6.53
C ASP A 32 12.63 -3.13 -7.29
N GLU A 33 13.40 -3.46 -8.34
CA GLU A 33 13.99 -2.49 -9.26
C GLU A 33 12.89 -1.64 -9.92
N TYR A 34 11.83 -2.29 -10.42
CA TYR A 34 10.72 -1.58 -11.03
C TYR A 34 9.95 -0.72 -10.02
N ALA A 35 9.78 -1.18 -8.78
CA ALA A 35 9.18 -0.38 -7.73
C ALA A 35 9.99 0.88 -7.41
N ALA A 36 11.32 0.82 -7.45
CA ALA A 36 12.17 2.00 -7.31
C ALA A 36 11.96 3.01 -8.46
N ILE A 37 11.86 2.52 -9.70
CA ILE A 37 11.54 3.35 -10.88
C ILE A 37 10.18 4.04 -10.72
N LEU A 38 9.16 3.30 -10.26
CA LEU A 38 7.83 3.88 -10.03
C LEU A 38 7.85 4.97 -8.96
N ARG A 39 8.60 4.78 -7.87
CA ARG A 39 8.75 5.80 -6.83
C ARG A 39 9.47 7.05 -7.37
N ALA A 40 10.53 6.87 -8.15
CA ALA A 40 11.23 8.00 -8.77
C ALA A 40 10.30 8.80 -9.72
N ARG A 41 9.57 8.12 -10.60
CA ARG A 41 8.58 8.75 -11.49
C ARG A 41 7.44 9.42 -10.73
N MET A 42 7.03 8.86 -9.60
CA MET A 42 6.03 9.49 -8.74
C MET A 42 6.55 10.80 -8.17
N GLU A 43 7.79 10.84 -7.66
CA GLU A 43 8.39 12.09 -7.16
C GLU A 43 8.59 13.14 -8.25
N GLU A 44 8.97 12.73 -9.47
CA GLU A 44 9.03 13.62 -10.63
C GLU A 44 7.66 14.22 -10.93
N ASN A 45 6.61 13.40 -10.99
CA ASN A 45 5.24 13.87 -11.18
C ASN A 45 4.75 14.76 -10.03
N LEU A 46 5.09 14.43 -8.78
CA LEU A 46 4.77 15.29 -7.64
C LEU A 46 5.46 16.64 -7.78
N SER A 47 6.71 16.67 -8.24
CA SER A 47 7.43 17.92 -8.47
C SER A 47 6.79 18.73 -9.59
N LEU A 48 6.28 18.11 -10.66
CA LEU A 48 5.55 18.81 -11.72
C LEU A 48 4.17 19.33 -11.27
N ILE A 49 3.45 18.56 -10.44
CA ILE A 49 2.11 18.91 -9.95
C ILE A 49 2.18 20.01 -8.87
N PHE A 50 3.19 19.90 -8.02
CA PHE A 50 3.47 20.78 -6.89
C PHE A 50 4.69 21.64 -7.15
N ASP A 51 4.89 22.03 -8.42
CA ASP A 51 6.04 22.82 -8.86
C ASP A 51 6.23 23.96 -7.87
N GLU A 52 7.41 23.93 -7.24
CA GLU A 52 7.73 24.76 -6.09
C GLU A 52 7.56 26.22 -6.52
N ASP A 53 6.92 27.00 -5.64
CA ASP A 53 6.74 28.43 -5.79
C ASP A 53 5.77 28.85 -6.91
N ASP A 54 4.47 28.81 -6.59
CA ASP A 54 3.68 29.96 -7.00
C ASP A 54 4.21 31.17 -6.20
N GLU A 55 5.31 31.76 -6.66
CA GLU A 55 5.89 32.99 -6.11
C GLU A 55 4.79 34.04 -5.96
N ARG A 56 3.79 34.04 -6.87
CA ARG A 56 2.62 34.92 -6.81
C ARG A 56 1.78 34.63 -5.56
N TRP A 57 1.65 33.38 -5.10
CA TRP A 57 0.99 33.07 -3.83
C TRP A 57 1.78 33.57 -2.62
N ALA A 58 3.09 33.34 -2.59
CA ALA A 58 3.95 33.82 -1.52
C ALA A 58 3.91 35.36 -1.43
N GLU A 59 4.00 36.03 -2.58
CA GLU A 59 3.86 37.48 -2.72
C GLU A 59 2.49 37.98 -2.26
N LEU A 60 1.40 37.32 -2.66
CA LEU A 60 0.04 37.68 -2.25
C LEU A 60 -0.18 37.50 -0.75
N VAL A 61 0.31 36.40 -0.17
CA VAL A 61 0.25 36.17 1.28
C VAL A 61 1.07 37.21 2.03
N ALA A 62 2.28 37.53 1.56
CA ALA A 62 3.13 38.56 2.14
C ALA A 62 2.47 39.95 2.06
N HIS A 63 1.87 40.27 0.91
CA HIS A 63 1.12 41.51 0.71
C HIS A 63 -0.08 41.60 1.66
N ALA A 64 -0.91 40.57 1.72
CA ALA A 64 -2.09 40.55 2.58
C ALA A 64 -1.73 40.64 4.08
N LYS A 65 -0.65 39.99 4.52
CA LYS A 65 -0.14 40.11 5.89
C LYS A 65 0.28 41.55 6.21
N ARG A 66 0.94 42.23 5.26
CA ARG A 66 1.34 43.64 5.42
C ARG A 66 0.13 44.55 5.56
N VAL A 67 -0.85 44.41 4.65
CA VAL A 67 -2.10 45.18 4.69
C VAL A 67 -2.87 44.91 5.99
N SER A 68 -2.91 43.66 6.45
CA SER A 68 -3.54 43.30 7.72
C SER A 68 -2.88 43.98 8.90
N HIS A 69 -1.54 44.03 8.93
CA HIS A 69 -0.82 44.70 10.00
C HIS A 69 -1.07 46.21 10.00
N GLU A 70 -1.03 46.85 8.83
CA GLU A 70 -1.34 48.28 8.70
C GLU A 70 -2.79 48.61 9.12
N ALA A 71 -3.75 47.73 8.80
CA ALA A 71 -5.14 47.89 9.21
C ALA A 71 -5.32 47.73 10.72
N ASP A 72 -4.65 46.73 11.32
CA ASP A 72 -4.68 46.49 12.77
C ASP A 72 -4.10 47.67 13.56
N GLU A 73 -2.97 48.23 13.13
CA GLU A 73 -2.37 49.41 13.76
C GLU A 73 -3.28 50.65 13.66
N LYS A 74 -3.99 50.84 12.53
CA LYS A 74 -5.00 51.90 12.39
C LYS A 74 -6.18 51.70 13.34
N LEU A 75 -6.69 50.47 13.46
CA LEU A 75 -7.79 50.16 14.39
C LEU A 75 -7.40 50.40 15.84
N LYS A 76 -6.19 50.00 16.24
CA LYS A 76 -5.64 50.28 17.58
C LYS A 76 -5.52 51.77 17.83
N ALA A 77 -5.08 52.57 16.85
CA ALA A 77 -4.99 54.02 16.98
C ALA A 77 -6.38 54.66 17.16
N ILE A 78 -7.39 54.21 16.41
CA ILE A 78 -8.78 54.66 16.54
C ILE A 78 -9.36 54.28 17.91
N ALA A 79 -9.17 53.04 18.35
CA ALA A 79 -9.63 52.56 19.65
C ALA A 79 -9.03 53.39 20.80
N LYS A 80 -7.71 53.64 20.75
CA LYS A 80 -7.02 54.51 21.69
C LYS A 80 -7.57 55.93 21.71
N ALA A 81 -7.79 56.53 20.53
CA ALA A 81 -8.34 57.88 20.41
C ALA A 81 -9.79 57.98 20.92
N SER A 82 -10.53 56.87 20.87
CA SER A 82 -11.93 56.78 21.31
C SER A 82 -12.08 56.41 22.79
N GLY A 83 -10.97 56.26 23.52
CA GLY A 83 -10.96 55.91 24.94
C GLY A 83 -11.29 54.45 25.24
N ILE A 84 -11.23 53.57 24.24
CA ILE A 84 -11.41 52.13 24.43
C ILE A 84 -10.13 51.57 25.07
N PRO A 85 -10.20 50.90 26.23
CA PRO A 85 -9.05 50.22 26.82
C PRO A 85 -8.49 49.18 25.84
N MET A 86 -7.15 49.09 25.74
CA MET A 86 -6.51 48.29 24.68
C MET A 86 -6.78 46.78 24.82
N GLU A 87 -7.05 46.29 26.03
CA GLU A 87 -7.50 44.92 26.29
C GLU A 87 -8.87 44.59 25.66
N ASN A 88 -9.67 45.62 25.37
CA ASN A 88 -10.97 45.51 24.73
C ASN A 88 -10.96 46.03 23.28
N ALA A 89 -9.80 46.46 22.77
CA ALA A 89 -9.68 46.96 21.42
C ALA A 89 -9.84 45.81 20.40
N PRO A 90 -10.62 46.02 19.32
CA PRO A 90 -10.74 45.02 18.27
C PRO A 90 -9.40 44.85 17.55
N GLY A 91 -9.03 43.60 17.27
CA GLY A 91 -7.89 43.26 16.44
C GLY A 91 -8.31 42.88 15.03
N PHE A 92 -7.43 43.12 14.06
CA PHE A 92 -7.59 42.64 12.69
C PHE A 92 -6.45 41.70 12.32
N ALA A 93 -6.81 40.47 11.96
CA ALA A 93 -5.85 39.46 11.52
C ALA A 93 -6.33 38.82 10.22
N CYS A 94 -5.44 38.75 9.24
CA CYS A 94 -5.62 37.96 8.04
C CYS A 94 -5.07 36.55 8.28
N ALA A 95 -5.95 35.55 8.15
CA ALA A 95 -5.58 34.14 8.20
C ALA A 95 -6.01 33.45 6.90
N PHE A 96 -5.13 32.63 6.35
CA PHE A 96 -5.41 31.80 5.19
C PHE A 96 -5.65 30.37 5.68
N ILE A 97 -6.86 29.87 5.47
CA ILE A 97 -7.12 28.45 5.63
C ILE A 97 -6.48 27.77 4.41
N ASN A 98 -5.33 27.11 4.60
CA ASN A 98 -4.70 26.31 3.57
C ASN A 98 -5.59 25.11 3.23
N ARG A 99 -6.58 25.35 2.37
CA ARG A 99 -7.38 24.30 1.72
C ARG A 99 -7.31 24.54 0.22
N GLY A 100 -6.56 23.68 -0.46
CA GLY A 100 -6.35 23.73 -1.91
C GLY A 100 -4.87 23.59 -2.30
N ARG A 101 -4.57 23.92 -3.56
CA ARG A 101 -3.22 23.83 -4.17
C ARG A 101 -2.11 24.60 -3.44
N TYR A 102 -2.44 25.46 -2.46
CA TYR A 102 -1.47 26.30 -1.74
C TYR A 102 -1.03 25.75 -0.35
N GLY A 103 -1.62 24.65 0.12
CA GLY A 103 -1.11 23.84 1.24
C GLY A 103 -0.04 22.82 0.78
N ILE A 104 0.89 23.28 -0.06
CA ILE A 104 1.68 22.48 -1.00
C ILE A 104 2.46 21.38 -0.30
N ARG A 105 3.15 21.68 0.80
CA ARG A 105 4.08 20.74 1.44
C ARG A 105 3.33 19.62 2.15
N GLU A 106 2.40 19.94 3.05
CA GLU A 106 1.66 18.93 3.80
C GLU A 106 0.82 18.04 2.87
N ARG A 107 0.26 18.63 1.80
CA ARG A 107 -0.47 17.87 0.78
C ARG A 107 0.46 17.01 -0.08
N ARG A 108 1.64 17.51 -0.49
CA ARG A 108 2.66 16.74 -1.20
C ARG A 108 3.12 15.54 -0.36
N ASP A 109 3.35 15.73 0.93
CA ASP A 109 3.72 14.67 1.86
C ASP A 109 2.61 13.64 2.07
N GLU A 110 1.36 14.07 2.13
CA GLU A 110 0.20 13.18 2.18
C GLU A 110 0.09 12.33 0.91
N VAL A 111 0.16 12.96 -0.27
CA VAL A 111 0.09 12.25 -1.56
C VAL A 111 1.28 11.32 -1.74
N ARG A 112 2.49 11.74 -1.33
CA ARG A 112 3.69 10.88 -1.32
C ARG A 112 3.48 9.64 -0.45
N ARG A 113 2.98 9.81 0.77
CA ARG A 113 2.70 8.67 1.68
C ARG A 113 1.68 7.72 1.06
N ALA A 114 0.58 8.26 0.52
CA ALA A 114 -0.44 7.46 -0.14
C ALA A 114 0.10 6.70 -1.37
N GLY A 115 0.89 7.38 -2.21
CA GLY A 115 1.49 6.78 -3.39
C GLY A 115 2.51 5.69 -3.08
N ASN A 116 3.35 5.88 -2.05
CA ASN A 116 4.25 4.84 -1.57
C ASN A 116 3.50 3.63 -1.02
N ALA A 117 2.43 3.84 -0.24
CA ALA A 117 1.60 2.76 0.26
C ALA A 117 0.94 1.95 -0.87
N GLU A 118 0.49 2.63 -1.92
CA GLU A 118 -0.07 1.98 -3.12
C GLU A 118 0.99 1.18 -3.90
N ILE A 119 2.20 1.73 -4.07
CA ILE A 119 3.31 1.00 -4.70
C ILE A 119 3.67 -0.25 -3.88
N ASP A 120 3.72 -0.15 -2.55
CA ASP A 120 3.99 -1.28 -1.66
C ASP A 120 2.90 -2.36 -1.75
N ALA A 121 1.63 -1.96 -1.82
CA ALA A 121 0.52 -2.87 -2.03
C ALA A 121 0.64 -3.60 -3.38
N ARG A 122 1.00 -2.90 -4.45
CA ARG A 122 1.25 -3.50 -5.77
C ARG A 122 2.42 -4.47 -5.76
N VAL A 123 3.52 -4.13 -5.08
CA VAL A 123 4.68 -5.03 -4.91
C VAL A 123 4.27 -6.30 -4.17
N LYS A 124 3.55 -6.18 -3.05
CA LYS A 124 3.05 -7.34 -2.29
C LYS A 124 2.15 -8.22 -3.17
N LYS A 125 1.23 -7.62 -3.93
CA LYS A 125 0.35 -8.33 -4.86
C LYS A 125 1.14 -9.05 -5.96
N ALA A 126 2.11 -8.38 -6.58
CA ALA A 126 2.95 -8.95 -7.63
C ALA A 126 3.79 -10.13 -7.11
N ARG A 127 4.40 -9.98 -5.93
CA ARG A 127 5.15 -11.07 -5.28
C ARG A 127 4.26 -12.26 -4.94
N ALA A 128 3.08 -12.01 -4.37
CA ALA A 128 2.13 -13.08 -4.07
C ALA A 128 1.70 -13.83 -5.35
N GLN A 129 1.43 -13.10 -6.44
CA GLN A 129 1.10 -13.71 -7.72
C GLN A 129 2.27 -14.54 -8.28
N LEU A 130 3.50 -14.02 -8.22
CA LEU A 130 4.70 -14.73 -8.62
C LEU A 130 4.87 -16.03 -7.83
N GLU A 131 4.75 -15.99 -6.51
CA GLU A 131 4.86 -17.17 -5.65
C GLU A 131 3.81 -18.22 -5.98
N ARG A 132 2.55 -17.82 -6.19
CA ARG A 132 1.50 -18.74 -6.63
C ARG A 132 1.83 -19.42 -7.96
N THR A 133 2.34 -18.65 -8.92
CA THR A 133 2.74 -19.20 -10.22
C THR A 133 3.93 -20.16 -10.08
N LEU A 134 4.94 -19.83 -9.27
CA LEU A 134 6.09 -20.71 -9.02
C LEU A 134 5.66 -21.99 -8.30
N ALA A 135 4.80 -21.88 -7.28
CA ALA A 135 4.25 -23.03 -6.57
C ALA A 135 3.47 -23.95 -7.53
N ALA A 136 2.58 -23.40 -8.36
CA ALA A 136 1.85 -24.17 -9.36
C ALA A 136 2.79 -24.90 -10.34
N LYS A 137 3.87 -24.25 -10.79
CA LYS A 137 4.87 -24.89 -11.66
C LYS A 137 5.68 -25.96 -10.95
N HIS A 138 6.02 -25.77 -9.67
CA HIS A 138 6.64 -26.82 -8.87
C HIS A 138 5.70 -28.01 -8.68
N THR A 139 4.42 -27.77 -8.40
CA THR A 139 3.38 -28.81 -8.30
C THR A 139 3.22 -29.58 -9.60
N GLU A 140 3.19 -28.91 -10.75
CA GLU A 140 3.12 -29.53 -12.08
C GLU A 140 4.33 -30.47 -12.33
N LEU A 141 5.54 -30.00 -12.02
CA LEU A 141 6.78 -30.79 -12.14
C LEU A 141 6.86 -31.94 -11.12
N LEU A 142 6.22 -31.81 -9.95
CA LEU A 142 6.13 -32.85 -8.92
C LEU A 142 5.10 -33.91 -9.29
N ALA A 143 3.88 -33.51 -9.66
CA ALA A 143 2.77 -34.40 -10.00
C ALA A 143 3.14 -35.38 -11.12
N GLY A 144 3.86 -34.92 -12.14
CA GLY A 144 4.36 -35.78 -13.22
C GLY A 144 5.41 -36.83 -12.80
N SER A 145 5.85 -36.83 -11.54
CA SER A 145 6.82 -37.78 -10.98
C SER A 145 6.25 -38.68 -9.88
N LEU A 146 5.02 -38.44 -9.41
CA LEU A 146 4.41 -39.22 -8.35
C LEU A 146 3.81 -40.51 -8.90
N THR A 147 4.31 -41.65 -8.42
CA THR A 147 3.85 -42.98 -8.86
C THR A 147 2.87 -43.63 -7.90
N SER A 148 3.00 -43.40 -6.58
CA SER A 148 2.07 -43.94 -5.58
C SER A 148 0.81 -43.09 -5.44
N ASP A 149 -0.31 -43.75 -5.18
CA ASP A 149 -1.59 -43.08 -4.97
C ASP A 149 -1.62 -42.31 -3.65
N GLU A 150 -0.90 -42.78 -2.62
CA GLU A 150 -0.72 -42.03 -1.36
C GLU A 150 -0.01 -40.69 -1.60
N ALA A 151 1.02 -40.65 -2.46
CA ALA A 151 1.73 -39.40 -2.73
C ALA A 151 0.88 -38.41 -3.54
N LYS A 152 0.06 -38.92 -4.47
CA LYS A 152 -0.89 -38.08 -5.22
C LYS A 152 -1.98 -37.52 -4.30
N ALA A 153 -2.52 -38.35 -3.40
CA ALA A 153 -3.51 -37.93 -2.42
C ALA A 153 -2.95 -36.86 -1.46
N ALA A 154 -1.72 -37.04 -0.98
CA ALA A 154 -1.04 -36.07 -0.14
C ALA A 154 -0.80 -34.72 -0.84
N LEU A 155 -0.52 -34.72 -2.16
CA LEU A 155 -0.40 -33.48 -2.92
C LEU A 155 -1.77 -32.79 -3.11
N ALA A 156 -2.83 -33.57 -3.29
CA ALA A 156 -4.19 -33.06 -3.47
C ALA A 156 -4.81 -32.51 -2.18
N SER A 157 -4.35 -32.95 -1.00
CA SER A 157 -4.85 -32.48 0.29
C SER A 157 -4.19 -31.18 0.79
N MET A 158 -3.27 -30.58 0.01
CA MET A 158 -2.63 -29.33 0.41
C MET A 158 -3.65 -28.18 0.50
N PRO A 159 -3.68 -27.43 1.62
CA PRO A 159 -4.66 -26.37 1.83
C PRO A 159 -4.39 -25.17 0.92
N THR A 160 -5.47 -24.56 0.45
CA THR A 160 -5.45 -23.31 -0.32
C THR A 160 -5.28 -22.10 0.60
N PRO A 161 -4.76 -20.96 0.10
CA PRO A 161 -4.70 -19.72 0.88
C PRO A 161 -6.06 -19.30 1.44
N GLU A 162 -7.15 -19.52 0.70
CA GLU A 162 -8.51 -19.21 1.11
C GLU A 162 -9.00 -20.13 2.25
N GLN A 163 -8.51 -21.38 2.31
CA GLN A 163 -8.77 -22.27 3.45
C GLN A 163 -7.95 -21.88 4.69
N LEU A 164 -6.73 -21.35 4.49
CA LEU A 164 -5.87 -20.89 5.59
C LEU A 164 -6.24 -19.49 6.08
N LEU A 165 -6.89 -18.69 5.23
CA LEU A 165 -7.30 -17.32 5.52
C LEU A 165 -8.70 -17.07 4.92
N PRO A 166 -9.76 -17.61 5.55
CA PRO A 166 -11.12 -17.47 5.05
C PRO A 166 -11.51 -16.00 4.94
N PRO A 167 -12.33 -15.62 3.92
CA PRO A 167 -12.87 -14.28 3.82
C PRO A 167 -13.62 -13.90 5.10
N MET A 168 -13.45 -12.66 5.54
CA MET A 168 -14.23 -12.16 6.67
C MET A 168 -15.71 -12.07 6.28
N GLU A 169 -16.55 -12.72 7.06
CA GLU A 169 -17.99 -12.68 6.93
C GLU A 169 -18.59 -11.55 7.76
N LYS A 170 -19.85 -11.20 7.50
CA LYS A 170 -20.54 -10.11 8.22
C LYS A 170 -20.54 -10.29 9.74
N HIS A 171 -20.53 -11.53 10.22
CA HIS A 171 -20.53 -11.84 11.65
C HIS A 171 -19.18 -11.54 12.31
N ASP A 172 -18.06 -11.78 11.62
CA ASP A 172 -16.71 -11.44 12.10
C ASP A 172 -16.56 -9.94 12.30
N ILE A 173 -17.11 -9.15 11.37
CA ILE A 173 -17.09 -7.69 11.41
C ILE A 173 -17.91 -7.17 12.60
N ALA A 174 -19.07 -7.77 12.87
CA ALA A 174 -19.90 -7.43 14.03
C ALA A 174 -19.18 -7.75 15.37
N GLY A 175 -18.44 -8.85 15.42
CA GLY A 175 -17.58 -9.22 16.56
C GLY A 175 -16.51 -8.17 16.86
N LEU A 176 -15.86 -7.63 15.83
CA LEU A 176 -14.85 -6.57 15.98
C LEU A 176 -15.45 -5.25 16.51
N LEU A 177 -16.64 -4.87 16.01
CA LEU A 177 -17.32 -3.65 16.44
C LEU A 177 -17.86 -3.73 17.88
N SER A 178 -18.12 -4.93 18.39
CA SER A 178 -18.57 -5.15 19.77
C SER A 178 -17.42 -5.19 20.80
N GLY A 179 -16.16 -5.08 20.36
CA GLY A 179 -14.99 -5.05 21.24
C GLY A 179 -14.61 -6.42 21.83
N ASN A 180 -15.10 -7.52 21.26
CA ASN A 180 -14.76 -8.87 21.69
C ASN A 180 -13.62 -9.46 20.83
N PRO A 181 -12.35 -9.47 21.30
CA PRO A 181 -11.23 -9.99 20.53
C PRO A 181 -11.27 -11.51 20.34
N ALA A 182 -12.10 -12.26 21.07
CA ALA A 182 -12.25 -13.70 20.90
C ALA A 182 -12.92 -14.07 19.56
N ALA A 183 -13.64 -13.13 18.92
CA ALA A 183 -14.21 -13.34 17.59
C ALA A 183 -13.15 -13.56 16.49
N LEU A 184 -11.88 -13.18 16.74
CA LEU A 184 -10.78 -13.38 15.79
C LEU A 184 -10.16 -14.79 15.83
N MET A 185 -10.40 -15.59 16.88
CA MET A 185 -9.73 -16.89 17.06
C MET A 185 -10.54 -18.10 16.57
N LEU A 186 -11.85 -17.96 16.37
CA LEU A 186 -12.74 -19.06 16.01
C LEU A 186 -12.68 -19.51 14.53
N SER A 187 -11.84 -18.89 13.69
CA SER A 187 -11.67 -19.30 12.28
C SER A 187 -10.49 -20.26 12.06
N ALA A 188 -9.63 -20.48 13.05
CA ALA A 188 -8.46 -21.37 12.93
C ALA A 188 -8.66 -22.76 13.55
N GLU A 189 -9.62 -22.93 14.47
CA GLU A 189 -9.81 -24.19 15.21
C GLU A 189 -10.71 -25.22 14.50
N SER A 190 -11.36 -24.89 13.38
CA SER A 190 -12.28 -25.80 12.68
C SER A 190 -11.62 -26.77 11.69
N VAL A 191 -10.29 -26.78 11.57
CA VAL A 191 -9.56 -27.65 10.62
C VAL A 191 -9.13 -28.99 11.24
N ASN A 192 -9.31 -29.21 12.56
CA ASN A 192 -8.77 -30.40 13.23
C ASN A 192 -9.80 -31.35 13.89
N GLU A 193 -11.10 -31.23 13.62
CA GLU A 193 -12.10 -32.24 14.04
C GLU A 193 -12.35 -33.27 12.93
N TRP A 194 -11.34 -34.09 12.63
CA TRP A 194 -11.51 -35.35 11.91
C TRP A 194 -10.65 -36.43 12.58
N ASP A 195 -11.19 -37.09 13.61
CA ASP A 195 -10.98 -38.52 13.89
C ASP A 195 -11.92 -38.99 15.03
N THR A 196 -13.14 -39.38 14.65
CA THR A 196 -13.86 -40.57 15.17
C THR A 196 -14.78 -41.10 14.10
#